data_AF-A0A2Z6P6S0-F1
#
_entry.id   AF-A0A2Z6P6S0-F1
#
_cell.length_a   1.000
_cell.length_b   1.000
_cell.length_c   1.000
_cell.angle_alpha   90.00
_cell.angle_beta   90.00
_cell.angle_gamma   90.00
#
_symmetry.space_group_name_H-M   'P 1'
#
loop_
_entity.id
_entity.type
_entity.pdbx_description
1 polymer ?
#
loop_
_entity_poly.entity_id
_entity_poly.type
_entity_poly.pdbx_seq_one_letter_code
_entity_poly.pdbx_strand_id
1 'polypeptide(L)'
;MLEKATLDDLLVCGHDMGLYYDVSFVIRLIKLFVDINGNDVMKMKKVGGLIDKYLIEISPDQKLKISKFLEVAECLPDFARDCFDGVYRAIDIYLESHPMIAFEEGSRLCRCLNYNKLTFEVCKDLAKNPKIPPRIAMQALISQQTNIPISCEFTIVGSKSMSPSKINLCYQDNNDNFLEEKEDMSINLEKMQWRVRELEKLCKEMKVQMSKFTGHNV
;
A
#
# COMPACT_ATOMS: atom_id res chain seq x y z
N MET A 1 12.82 -28.15 13.50
CA MET A 1 12.14 -28.03 14.81
C MET A 1 11.14 -26.88 14.84
N LEU A 2 11.52 -25.62 14.54
CA LEU A 2 10.59 -24.48 14.57
C LEU A 2 9.61 -24.45 13.38
N GLU A 3 9.99 -25.01 12.24
CA GLU A 3 9.14 -25.13 11.05
C GLU A 3 7.95 -26.07 11.22
N LYS A 4 7.86 -26.82 12.33
CA LYS A 4 6.69 -27.64 12.68
C LYS A 4 5.91 -27.09 13.87
N ALA A 5 6.41 -26.02 14.49
CA ALA A 5 5.77 -25.40 15.64
C ALA A 5 4.49 -24.66 15.23
N THR A 6 3.60 -24.56 16.19
CA THR A 6 2.36 -23.79 16.17
C THR A 6 2.54 -22.52 17.00
N LEU A 7 1.56 -21.61 16.95
CA LEU A 7 1.61 -20.39 17.76
C LEU A 7 1.70 -20.72 19.26
N ASP A 8 0.92 -21.70 19.71
CA ASP A 8 0.86 -22.11 21.12
C ASP A 8 2.22 -22.58 21.64
N ASP A 9 3.04 -23.21 20.79
CA ASP A 9 4.40 -23.65 21.15
C ASP A 9 5.36 -22.46 21.43
N LEU A 10 5.04 -21.26 20.95
CA LEU A 10 5.82 -20.04 21.19
C LEU A 10 5.34 -19.26 22.41
N LEU A 11 4.16 -19.55 22.94
CA LEU A 11 3.55 -18.85 24.08
C LEU A 11 4.11 -19.37 25.42
N VAL A 12 5.43 -19.23 25.58
CA VAL A 12 6.15 -19.67 26.78
C VAL A 12 5.97 -18.63 27.88
N CYS A 13 5.38 -19.04 29.01
CA CYS A 13 5.23 -18.20 30.19
C CYS A 13 6.60 -17.76 30.76
N GLY A 14 6.74 -16.48 31.06
CA GLY A 14 7.90 -15.92 31.74
C GLY A 14 7.99 -16.28 33.23
N HIS A 15 9.15 -16.00 33.82
CA HIS A 15 9.50 -16.36 35.20
C HIS A 15 8.64 -15.67 36.29
N ASP A 16 7.97 -14.56 35.98
CA ASP A 16 7.10 -13.83 36.92
C ASP A 16 5.67 -14.39 36.89
N MET A 17 5.49 -15.57 37.50
CA MET A 17 4.17 -16.19 37.74
C MET A 17 3.34 -16.46 36.47
N GLY A 18 3.97 -16.49 35.29
CA GLY A 18 3.31 -16.73 34.00
C GLY A 18 2.37 -15.61 33.53
N LEU A 19 2.53 -14.40 34.07
CA LEU A 19 1.67 -13.25 33.74
C LEU A 19 2.00 -12.60 32.38
N TYR A 20 3.07 -12.99 31.72
CA TYR A 20 3.47 -12.51 30.40
C TYR A 20 4.34 -13.54 29.68
N TYR A 21 4.47 -13.39 28.36
CA TYR A 21 5.26 -14.28 27.51
C TYR A 21 6.76 -13.96 27.58
N ASP A 22 7.62 -14.98 27.60
CA ASP A 22 9.07 -14.80 27.49
C ASP A 22 9.49 -14.54 26.04
N VAL A 23 9.31 -13.29 25.63
CA VAL A 23 9.72 -12.81 24.30
C VAL A 23 11.23 -12.98 24.08
N SER A 24 12.05 -12.91 25.14
CA SER A 24 13.51 -13.05 25.01
C SER A 24 13.92 -14.49 24.70
N PHE A 25 13.21 -15.47 25.25
CA PHE A 25 13.37 -16.86 24.86
C PHE A 25 13.04 -17.06 23.37
N VAL A 26 11.88 -16.56 22.92
CA VAL A 26 11.45 -16.69 21.51
C VAL A 26 12.45 -16.03 20.55
N ILE A 27 12.95 -14.85 20.87
CA ILE A 27 14.00 -14.17 20.09
C ILE A 27 15.25 -15.06 19.93
N ARG A 28 15.73 -15.65 21.02
CA ARG A 28 16.91 -16.54 20.97
C ARG A 28 16.64 -17.78 20.12
N LEU A 29 15.44 -18.34 20.22
CA LEU A 29 15.01 -19.49 19.43
C LEU A 29 14.98 -19.18 17.93
N ILE A 30 14.45 -18.01 17.54
CA ILE A 30 14.42 -17.56 16.15
C ILE A 30 15.84 -17.36 15.62
N LYS A 31 16.70 -16.65 16.35
CA LYS A 31 18.09 -16.40 15.94
C LYS A 31 18.84 -17.71 15.70
N LEU A 32 18.74 -18.67 16.63
CA LEU A 32 19.35 -19.99 16.47
C LEU A 32 18.80 -20.73 15.23
N PHE A 33 17.49 -20.63 14.98
CA PHE A 33 16.87 -21.24 13.81
C PHE A 33 17.39 -20.63 12.49
N VAL A 34 17.54 -19.31 12.45
CA VAL A 34 18.10 -18.57 11.30
C VAL A 34 19.55 -18.95 11.06
N ASP A 35 20.37 -19.05 12.11
CA ASP A 35 21.77 -19.45 12.00
C ASP A 35 21.94 -20.85 11.40
N ILE A 36 21.04 -21.78 11.73
CA ILE A 36 21.08 -23.17 11.25
C ILE A 36 20.45 -23.33 9.86
N ASN A 37 19.36 -22.60 9.57
CA ASN A 37 18.51 -22.83 8.40
C ASN A 37 18.45 -21.65 7.42
N GLY A 38 19.36 -20.67 7.52
CA GLY A 38 19.32 -19.43 6.74
C GLY A 38 19.25 -19.61 5.22
N ASN A 39 19.68 -20.75 4.69
CA ASN A 39 19.65 -21.05 3.26
C ASN A 39 18.37 -21.77 2.79
N ASP A 40 17.53 -22.25 3.72
CA ASP A 40 16.32 -23.01 3.40
C ASP A 40 15.10 -22.07 3.33
N VAL A 41 14.81 -21.63 2.11
CA VAL A 41 13.74 -20.65 1.82
C VAL A 41 12.37 -21.15 2.30
N MET A 42 12.06 -22.44 2.11
CA MET A 42 10.74 -22.97 2.46
C MET A 42 10.53 -23.02 3.97
N LYS A 43 11.57 -23.43 4.72
CA LYS A 43 11.55 -23.37 6.18
C LYS A 43 11.46 -21.94 6.69
N MET A 44 12.20 -21.01 6.08
CA MET A 44 12.14 -19.59 6.44
C MET A 44 10.75 -19.00 6.25
N LYS A 45 10.10 -19.25 5.11
CA LYS A 45 8.75 -18.76 4.85
C LYS A 45 7.73 -19.28 5.86
N LYS A 46 7.82 -20.56 6.21
CA LYS A 46 6.94 -21.16 7.19
C LYS A 46 7.10 -20.54 8.58
N VAL A 47 8.35 -20.29 8.99
CA VAL A 47 8.63 -19.60 10.26
C VAL A 47 8.26 -18.12 10.19
N GLY A 48 8.42 -17.44 9.05
CA GLY A 48 7.95 -16.06 8.84
C GLY A 48 6.49 -15.89 9.19
N GLY A 49 5.61 -16.73 8.63
CA GLY A 49 4.19 -16.70 8.95
C GLY A 49 3.87 -17.06 10.42
N LEU A 50 4.68 -17.88 11.06
CA LEU A 50 4.54 -18.20 12.49
C LEU A 50 4.91 -16.99 13.36
N ILE A 51 5.99 -16.29 13.02
CA ILE A 51 6.46 -15.11 13.77
C ILE A 51 5.50 -13.94 13.59
N ASP A 52 4.89 -13.76 12.43
CA ASP A 52 3.88 -12.73 12.22
C ASP A 52 2.64 -12.96 13.09
N LYS A 53 2.20 -14.21 13.26
CA LYS A 53 1.13 -14.58 14.22
C LYS A 53 1.55 -14.30 15.66
N TYR A 54 2.78 -14.65 16.01
CA TYR A 54 3.32 -14.41 17.34
C TYR A 54 3.40 -12.91 17.66
N LEU A 55 3.84 -12.08 16.71
CA LEU A 55 3.83 -10.62 16.83
C LEU A 55 2.42 -10.08 17.12
N ILE A 56 1.42 -10.54 16.36
CA ILE A 56 0.02 -10.17 16.58
C ILE A 56 -0.45 -10.52 18.00
N GLU A 57 -0.10 -11.72 18.49
CA GLU A 57 -0.53 -12.21 19.81
C GLU A 57 0.09 -11.40 20.96
N ILE A 58 1.35 -11.00 20.85
CA ILE A 58 2.03 -10.22 21.90
C ILE A 58 1.73 -8.71 21.83
N SER A 59 1.23 -8.21 20.70
CA SER A 59 0.98 -6.78 20.48
C SER A 59 0.10 -6.08 21.52
N PRO A 60 -0.94 -6.72 22.09
CA PRO A 60 -1.79 -6.08 23.10
C PRO A 60 -1.15 -5.95 24.50
N ASP A 61 -0.03 -6.65 24.75
CA ASP A 61 0.62 -6.68 26.08
C ASP A 61 1.22 -5.31 26.44
N GLN A 62 0.64 -4.66 27.45
CA GLN A 62 1.07 -3.35 27.97
C GLN A 62 2.52 -3.30 28.47
N LYS A 63 3.11 -4.45 28.79
CA LYS A 63 4.50 -4.55 29.25
C LYS A 63 5.48 -4.77 28.09
N LEU A 64 4.98 -5.05 26.89
CA LEU A 64 5.81 -5.25 25.71
C LEU A 64 6.44 -3.93 25.29
N LYS A 65 7.77 -3.83 25.41
CA LYS A 65 8.53 -2.68 24.95
C LYS A 65 8.67 -2.70 23.43
N ILE A 66 8.63 -1.52 22.81
CA ILE A 66 8.89 -1.32 21.37
C ILE A 66 10.19 -1.97 20.91
N SER A 67 11.25 -1.88 21.73
CA SER A 67 12.54 -2.51 21.41
C SER A 67 12.43 -4.03 21.25
N LYS A 68 11.61 -4.69 22.07
CA LYS A 68 11.38 -6.14 21.98
C LYS A 68 10.49 -6.51 20.81
N PHE A 69 9.45 -5.73 20.55
CA PHE A 69 8.61 -5.88 19.35
C PHE A 69 9.46 -5.82 18.08
N LEU A 70 10.28 -4.77 17.95
CA LEU A 70 11.18 -4.59 16.81
C LEU A 70 12.20 -5.73 16.70
N GLU A 71 12.78 -6.14 17.82
CA GLU A 71 13.73 -7.26 17.84
C GLU A 71 13.09 -8.54 17.27
N VAL A 72 11.85 -8.87 17.64
CA VAL A 72 11.13 -10.02 17.05
C VAL A 72 10.86 -9.82 15.57
N ALA A 73 10.37 -8.65 15.15
CA ALA A 73 10.04 -8.37 13.75
C ALA A 73 11.26 -8.45 12.82
N GLU A 74 12.41 -7.97 13.30
CA GLU A 74 13.69 -7.90 12.58
C GLU A 74 14.53 -9.19 12.73
N CYS A 75 14.10 -10.19 13.51
CA CYS A 75 14.85 -11.45 13.69
C CYS A 75 14.92 -12.33 12.42
N LEU A 76 14.07 -12.07 11.42
CA LEU A 76 14.02 -12.85 10.19
C LEU A 76 14.50 -12.02 8.99
N PRO A 77 15.19 -12.65 8.03
CA PRO A 77 15.57 -11.98 6.79
C PRO A 77 14.33 -11.68 5.93
N ASP A 78 14.44 -10.67 5.06
CA ASP A 78 13.31 -10.19 4.26
C ASP A 78 12.67 -11.27 3.36
N PHE A 79 13.46 -12.21 2.81
CA PHE A 79 12.94 -13.30 1.98
C PHE A 79 12.13 -14.35 2.76
N ALA A 80 12.18 -14.34 4.09
CA ALA A 80 11.34 -15.20 4.93
C ALA A 80 9.87 -14.74 4.91
N ARG A 81 9.58 -13.56 4.36
CA ARG A 81 8.22 -13.02 4.22
C ARG A 81 7.90 -12.74 2.76
N ASP A 82 6.79 -13.32 2.30
CA ASP A 82 6.21 -13.01 1.00
C ASP A 82 5.47 -11.66 1.03
N CYS A 83 4.84 -11.33 2.17
CA CYS A 83 4.22 -10.04 2.42
C CYS A 83 4.46 -9.58 3.87
N PHE A 84 4.33 -8.28 4.14
CA PHE A 84 4.49 -7.67 5.47
C PHE A 84 3.15 -7.29 6.13
N ASP A 85 2.03 -7.70 5.56
CA ASP A 85 0.68 -7.39 6.04
C ASP A 85 0.45 -7.87 7.49
N GLY A 86 0.96 -9.06 7.82
CA GLY A 86 0.89 -9.60 9.19
C GLY A 86 1.68 -8.76 10.20
N VAL A 87 2.84 -8.25 9.78
CA VAL A 87 3.67 -7.34 10.59
C VAL A 87 2.97 -6.00 10.79
N TYR A 88 2.38 -5.43 9.73
CA TYR A 88 1.59 -4.20 9.85
C TYR A 88 0.40 -4.39 10.78
N ARG A 89 -0.33 -5.50 10.66
CA ARG A 89 -1.46 -5.80 11.55
C ARG A 89 -1.02 -5.88 13.01
N ALA A 90 0.15 -6.47 13.29
CA ALA A 90 0.70 -6.47 14.63
C ALA A 90 1.02 -5.05 15.12
N ILE A 91 1.60 -4.18 14.28
CA ILE A 91 1.88 -2.77 14.61
C ILE A 91 0.58 -2.02 14.91
N ASP A 92 -0.45 -2.20 14.08
CA ASP A 92 -1.74 -1.53 14.23
C ASP A 92 -2.37 -1.86 15.59
N ILE A 93 -2.43 -3.16 15.94
CA ILE A 93 -2.90 -3.64 17.25
C ILE A 93 -2.04 -3.09 18.39
N TYR A 94 -0.71 -3.04 18.21
CA TYR A 94 0.19 -2.50 19.22
C TYR A 94 -0.09 -1.01 19.47
N LEU A 95 -0.23 -0.22 18.41
CA LEU A 95 -0.57 1.20 18.50
C LEU A 95 -1.95 1.42 19.14
N GLU A 96 -2.96 0.62 18.78
CA GLU A 96 -4.30 0.66 19.40
C GLU A 96 -4.24 0.38 20.90
N SER A 97 -3.51 -0.65 21.30
CA SER A 97 -3.43 -1.10 22.68
C SER A 97 -2.58 -0.17 23.56
N HIS A 98 -1.68 0.63 22.98
CA HIS A 98 -0.75 1.49 23.71
C HIS A 98 -1.01 2.99 23.42
N PRO A 99 -2.04 3.59 24.04
CA PRO A 99 -2.48 4.95 23.70
C PRO A 99 -1.48 6.06 24.05
N MET A 100 -0.50 5.79 24.92
CA MET A 100 0.51 6.77 25.34
C MET A 100 1.77 6.80 24.46
N ILE A 101 1.77 6.07 23.34
CA ILE A 101 2.89 6.07 22.39
C ILE A 101 3.02 7.42 21.69
N ALA A 102 4.22 7.99 21.74
CA ALA A 102 4.55 9.18 20.99
C ALA A 102 4.65 8.90 19.49
N PHE A 103 4.40 9.92 18.68
CA PHE A 103 4.50 9.83 17.22
C PHE A 103 5.87 9.34 16.72
N GLU A 104 6.95 9.72 17.41
CA GLU A 104 8.31 9.26 17.11
C GLU A 104 8.46 7.74 17.31
N GLU A 105 7.84 7.20 18.36
CA GLU A 105 7.84 5.76 18.63
C GLU A 105 6.98 4.99 17.61
N GLY A 106 5.85 5.56 17.17
CA GLY A 106 5.08 5.04 16.03
C GLY A 106 5.91 5.00 14.73
N SER A 107 6.71 6.04 14.49
CA SER A 107 7.66 6.07 13.36
C SER A 107 8.71 4.96 13.46
N ARG A 108 9.18 4.64 14.68
CA ARG A 108 10.17 3.59 14.91
C ARG A 108 9.59 2.20 14.64
N LEU A 109 8.35 1.95 15.04
CA LEU A 109 7.66 0.68 14.77
C LEU A 109 7.55 0.40 13.27
N CYS A 110 7.11 1.37 12.47
CA CYS A 110 6.93 1.20 11.03
C CYS A 110 8.25 0.97 10.26
N ARG A 111 9.42 1.18 10.87
CA ARG A 111 10.73 0.95 10.24
C ARG A 111 10.98 -0.52 9.89
N CYS A 112 10.36 -1.47 10.60
CA CYS A 112 10.54 -2.89 10.31
C CYS A 112 9.70 -3.37 9.11
N LEU A 113 8.88 -2.51 8.49
CA LEU A 113 8.06 -2.85 7.33
C LEU A 113 8.85 -2.72 6.03
N ASN A 114 8.74 -3.72 5.16
CA ASN A 114 9.11 -3.58 3.76
C ASN A 114 7.89 -3.11 2.94
N TYR A 115 7.84 -1.81 2.62
CA TYR A 115 6.72 -1.19 1.90
C TYR A 115 6.50 -1.75 0.48
N ASN A 116 7.50 -2.38 -0.14
CA ASN A 116 7.35 -3.02 -1.46
C ASN A 116 6.64 -4.38 -1.38
N LYS A 117 6.53 -4.95 -0.16
CA LYS A 117 5.89 -6.24 0.13
C LYS A 117 4.61 -6.07 0.95
N LEU A 118 4.04 -4.86 0.97
CA LEU A 118 2.69 -4.63 1.51
C LEU A 118 1.68 -4.75 0.38
N THR A 119 0.49 -5.25 0.69
CA THR A 119 -0.65 -5.15 -0.23
C THR A 119 -1.19 -3.72 -0.30
N PHE A 120 -1.87 -3.40 -1.40
CA PHE A 120 -2.45 -2.08 -1.61
C PHE A 120 -3.48 -1.73 -0.53
N GLU A 121 -4.30 -2.70 -0.13
CA GLU A 121 -5.28 -2.58 0.93
C GLU A 121 -4.61 -2.18 2.25
N VAL A 122 -3.51 -2.86 2.62
CA VAL A 122 -2.75 -2.54 3.83
C VAL A 122 -2.08 -1.17 3.74
N CYS A 123 -1.55 -0.77 2.58
CA CYS A 123 -1.02 0.58 2.40
C CYS A 123 -2.09 1.66 2.60
N LYS A 124 -3.32 1.40 2.15
CA LYS A 124 -4.47 2.30 2.36
C LYS A 124 -4.85 2.40 3.83
N ASP A 125 -4.87 1.27 4.54
CA ASP A 125 -5.20 1.25 5.97
C ASP A 125 -4.09 1.93 6.80
N LEU A 126 -2.82 1.68 6.46
CA LEU A 126 -1.67 2.36 7.01
C LEU A 126 -1.76 3.89 6.82
N ALA A 127 -2.19 4.35 5.65
CA ALA A 127 -2.35 5.76 5.35
C ALA A 127 -3.51 6.43 6.11
N LYS A 128 -4.52 5.66 6.53
CA LYS A 128 -5.65 6.17 7.33
C LYS A 128 -5.35 6.22 8.83
N ASN A 129 -4.34 5.50 9.31
CA ASN A 129 -4.05 5.43 10.73
C ASN A 129 -3.45 6.76 11.23
N PRO A 130 -4.12 7.51 12.13
CA PRO A 130 -3.67 8.83 12.58
C PRO A 130 -2.41 8.78 13.45
N LYS A 131 -2.05 7.62 14.00
CA LYS A 131 -0.81 7.42 14.78
C LYS A 131 0.41 7.20 13.88
N ILE A 132 0.21 7.00 12.58
CA ILE A 132 1.29 6.80 11.61
C ILE A 132 1.67 8.13 10.99
N PRO A 133 2.97 8.47 10.95
CA PRO A 133 3.43 9.68 10.30
C PRO A 133 3.02 9.81 8.82
N PRO A 134 2.55 10.99 8.36
CA PRO A 134 2.21 11.19 6.95
C PRO A 134 3.36 10.87 5.99
N ARG A 135 4.62 11.09 6.42
CA ARG A 135 5.81 10.71 5.64
C ARG A 135 5.88 9.19 5.39
N ILE A 136 5.50 8.39 6.37
CA ILE A 136 5.50 6.92 6.28
C ILE A 136 4.34 6.44 5.43
N ALA A 137 3.14 7.00 5.63
CA ALA A 137 1.98 6.75 4.79
C ALA A 137 2.28 7.00 3.31
N MET A 138 2.88 8.15 3.01
CA MET A 138 3.28 8.52 1.65
C MET A 138 4.31 7.54 1.07
N GLN A 139 5.32 7.14 1.84
CA GLN A 139 6.31 6.18 1.40
C GLN A 139 5.69 4.82 1.04
N ALA A 140 4.72 4.36 1.85
CA ALA A 140 3.98 3.12 1.61
C ALA A 140 3.07 3.18 0.37
N LEU A 141 2.49 4.34 0.06
CA LEU A 141 1.66 4.52 -1.13
C LEU A 141 2.52 4.60 -2.41
N ILE A 142 3.65 5.31 -2.36
CA ILE A 142 4.57 5.44 -3.52
C ILE A 142 5.15 4.07 -3.90
N SER A 143 5.44 3.18 -2.95
CA SER A 143 5.97 1.85 -3.25
C SER A 143 5.00 0.96 -4.04
N GLN A 144 3.69 1.26 -4.00
CA GLN A 144 2.69 0.56 -4.81
C GLN A 144 2.63 1.11 -6.25
N GLN A 145 2.92 2.40 -6.43
CA GLN A 145 2.79 3.08 -7.71
C GLN A 145 3.87 2.69 -8.73
N THR A 146 5.01 2.15 -8.29
CA THR A 146 6.08 1.66 -9.17
C THR A 146 5.73 0.37 -9.93
N ASN A 147 4.63 -0.31 -9.58
CA ASN A 147 4.12 -1.51 -10.27
C ASN A 147 3.05 -1.22 -11.33
N ILE A 148 2.65 0.04 -11.48
CA ILE A 148 1.74 0.48 -12.54
C ILE A 148 2.61 0.94 -13.71
N PRO A 149 2.48 0.39 -14.93
CA PRO A 149 3.15 0.96 -16.09
C PRO A 149 2.62 2.38 -16.26
N ILE A 150 3.43 3.36 -15.87
CA ILE A 150 3.20 4.76 -16.13
C ILE A 150 3.34 4.95 -17.65
N SER A 151 2.26 4.77 -18.41
CA SER A 151 2.12 5.36 -19.73
C SER A 151 1.91 6.86 -19.56
N CYS A 152 2.95 7.55 -19.11
CA CYS A 152 3.10 8.99 -19.22
C CYS A 152 4.56 9.24 -19.58
N GLU A 153 4.77 9.36 -20.88
CA GLU A 153 6.02 9.80 -21.47
C GLU A 153 6.28 11.24 -20.99
N PHE A 154 7.13 11.41 -19.98
CA PHE A 154 7.59 12.73 -19.55
C PHE A 154 8.99 12.98 -20.07
N THR A 155 9.08 13.77 -21.15
CA THR A 155 10.33 14.31 -21.66
C THR A 155 10.83 15.41 -20.73
N ILE A 156 11.85 15.10 -19.93
CA ILE A 156 12.63 16.11 -19.20
C ILE A 156 13.70 16.64 -20.15
N VAL A 157 13.42 17.77 -20.83
CA VAL A 157 14.48 18.62 -21.37
C VAL A 157 15.08 19.39 -20.19
N GLY A 158 16.31 19.03 -19.84
CA GLY A 158 16.89 19.30 -18.53
C GLY A 158 17.47 20.69 -18.31
N SER A 159 18.07 20.87 -17.12
CA SER A 159 19.27 21.65 -16.91
C SER A 159 19.96 21.17 -15.63
N LYS A 160 21.28 20.94 -15.70
CA LYS A 160 22.17 20.65 -14.57
C LYS A 160 22.16 21.83 -13.59
N SER A 161 21.86 21.61 -12.31
CA SER A 161 22.52 22.30 -11.18
C SER A 161 22.16 21.67 -9.84
N MET A 162 23.17 21.49 -9.00
CA MET A 162 23.12 20.91 -7.65
C MET A 162 22.47 21.86 -6.62
N SER A 163 21.50 21.37 -5.84
CA SER A 163 21.40 21.60 -4.38
C SER A 163 20.23 20.80 -3.77
N PRO A 164 20.36 20.25 -2.54
CA PRO A 164 19.36 19.40 -1.93
C PRO A 164 18.47 20.21 -0.99
N SER A 165 17.30 20.68 -1.43
CA SER A 165 16.19 21.13 -0.56
C SER A 165 15.01 21.59 -1.41
N LYS A 166 13.87 20.89 -1.27
CA LYS A 166 12.47 21.20 -1.65
C LYS A 166 11.85 20.04 -2.42
N ILE A 167 11.27 19.12 -1.66
CA ILE A 167 10.27 18.20 -2.19
C ILE A 167 8.97 19.02 -2.24
N ASN A 168 8.52 19.35 -3.45
CA ASN A 168 7.25 20.02 -3.66
C ASN A 168 6.17 18.94 -3.70
N LEU A 169 5.33 18.89 -2.67
CA LEU A 169 4.21 17.96 -2.57
C LEU A 169 2.97 18.64 -3.17
N CYS A 170 2.60 18.30 -4.40
CA CYS A 170 1.27 18.63 -4.91
C CYS A 170 0.30 17.57 -4.36
N TYR A 171 -0.61 18.00 -3.48
CA TYR A 171 -1.80 17.23 -3.14
C TYR A 171 -2.70 17.20 -4.38
N GLN A 172 -2.86 16.03 -4.99
CA GLN A 172 -3.92 15.81 -5.96
C GLN A 172 -5.14 15.30 -5.19
N ASP A 173 -6.19 16.10 -5.25
CA ASP A 173 -7.53 15.85 -4.75
C ASP A 173 -8.06 14.51 -5.30
N ASN A 174 -8.59 13.67 -4.41
CA ASN A 174 -9.22 12.39 -4.77
C ASN A 174 -10.54 12.68 -5.49
N ASN A 175 -10.61 12.43 -6.79
CA ASN A 175 -11.89 12.35 -7.51
C ASN A 175 -11.83 11.37 -8.70
N ASP A 176 -11.19 10.23 -8.49
CA ASP A 176 -10.96 9.17 -9.50
C ASP A 176 -12.19 8.27 -9.77
N ASN A 177 -13.41 8.81 -9.67
CA ASN A 177 -14.62 8.15 -10.18
C ASN A 177 -15.32 8.97 -11.28
N PHE A 178 -14.75 10.09 -11.75
CA PHE A 178 -15.44 11.00 -12.68
C PHE A 178 -14.75 11.17 -14.05
N LEU A 179 -13.59 10.56 -14.27
CA LEU A 179 -12.79 10.79 -15.49
C LEU A 179 -13.19 9.90 -16.67
N GLU A 180 -13.58 8.64 -16.43
CA GLU A 180 -14.04 7.76 -17.52
C GLU A 180 -15.35 8.27 -18.16
N GLU A 181 -16.29 8.80 -17.38
CA GLU A 181 -17.54 9.37 -17.91
C GLU A 181 -17.32 10.67 -18.69
N LYS A 182 -16.30 11.46 -18.33
CA LYS A 182 -16.07 12.78 -18.95
C LYS A 182 -15.42 12.65 -20.34
N GLU A 183 -14.54 11.68 -20.51
CA GLU A 183 -13.88 11.42 -21.78
C GLU A 183 -14.85 10.74 -22.77
N ASP A 184 -15.68 9.81 -22.31
CA ASP A 184 -16.74 9.20 -23.14
C ASP A 184 -17.85 10.21 -23.50
N MET A 185 -18.24 11.10 -22.57
CA MET A 185 -19.19 12.18 -22.87
C MET A 185 -18.63 13.20 -23.87
N SER A 186 -17.33 13.49 -23.83
CA SER A 186 -16.66 14.37 -24.81
C SER A 186 -16.64 13.75 -26.22
N ILE A 187 -16.28 12.47 -26.32
CA ILE A 187 -16.27 11.73 -27.59
C ILE A 187 -17.68 11.61 -28.17
N ASN A 188 -18.68 11.37 -27.32
CA ASN A 188 -20.08 11.29 -27.75
C ASN A 188 -20.61 12.66 -28.21
N LEU A 189 -20.22 13.76 -27.56
CA LEU A 189 -20.58 15.12 -27.99
C LEU A 189 -19.98 15.46 -29.36
N GLU A 190 -18.69 15.16 -29.58
CA GLU A 190 -18.04 15.40 -30.88
C GLU A 190 -18.66 14.56 -32.01
N LYS A 191 -18.96 13.28 -31.74
CA LYS A 191 -19.68 12.41 -32.69
C LYS A 191 -21.07 12.95 -33.02
N MET A 192 -21.79 13.46 -32.01
CA MET A 192 -23.12 14.05 -32.20
C MET A 192 -23.04 15.33 -33.04
N GLN A 193 -22.06 16.20 -32.76
CA GLN A 193 -21.83 17.42 -33.54
C GLN A 193 -21.51 17.11 -35.01
N TRP A 194 -20.72 16.07 -35.29
CA TRP A 194 -20.40 15.66 -36.66
C TRP A 194 -21.65 15.18 -37.41
N ARG A 195 -22.48 14.32 -36.78
CA ARG A 195 -23.73 13.84 -37.36
C ARG A 195 -24.74 14.96 -37.64
N VAL A 196 -24.85 15.94 -36.74
CA VAL A 196 -25.72 17.11 -36.93
C VAL A 196 -25.25 17.93 -38.13
N ARG A 197 -23.94 18.19 -38.25
CA ARG A 197 -23.37 18.94 -39.38
C ARG A 197 -23.62 18.22 -40.72
N GLU A 198 -23.52 16.90 -40.75
CA GLU A 198 -23.79 16.09 -41.95
C GLU A 198 -25.28 16.13 -42.32
N LEU A 199 -26.18 16.00 -41.34
CA LEU A 199 -27.63 16.14 -41.52
C LEU A 199 -28.02 17.54 -42.02
N GLU A 200 -27.45 18.61 -41.47
CA GLU A 200 -27.70 19.98 -41.93
C GLU A 200 -27.29 20.17 -43.40
N LYS A 201 -26.19 19.54 -43.83
CA LYS A 201 -25.75 19.57 -45.22
C LYS A 201 -26.75 18.84 -46.13
N LEU A 202 -27.24 17.68 -45.72
CA LEU A 202 -28.28 16.93 -46.44
C LEU A 202 -29.61 17.71 -46.50
N CYS A 203 -30.03 18.34 -45.41
CA CYS A 203 -31.22 19.18 -45.39
C CYS A 203 -31.10 20.40 -46.32
N LYS A 204 -29.91 21.02 -46.41
CA LYS A 204 -29.66 22.11 -47.37
C LYS A 204 -29.75 21.61 -48.81
N GLU A 205 -29.17 20.46 -49.12
CA GLU A 205 -29.24 19.85 -50.45
C GLU A 205 -30.69 19.49 -50.82
N MET A 206 -31.42 18.85 -49.90
CA MET A 206 -32.85 18.55 -50.08
C MET A 206 -33.66 19.83 -50.27
N LYS A 207 -33.38 20.91 -49.53
CA LYS A 207 -34.07 22.19 -49.70
C LYS A 207 -33.81 22.82 -51.07
N VAL A 208 -32.58 22.71 -51.59
CA VAL A 208 -32.21 23.14 -52.95
C VAL A 208 -32.88 22.27 -54.01
N GLN A 209 -33.03 20.97 -53.76
CA GLN A 209 -33.76 20.06 -54.65
C GLN A 209 -35.26 20.39 -54.64
N MET A 210 -35.85 20.62 -53.47
CA MET A 210 -37.26 20.97 -53.31
C MET A 210 -37.61 22.31 -53.97
N SER A 211 -36.73 23.31 -53.90
CA SER A 211 -36.95 24.59 -54.60
C SER A 211 -36.85 24.48 -56.12
N LYS A 212 -36.17 23.47 -56.65
CA LYS A 212 -36.18 23.13 -58.09
C LYS A 212 -37.49 22.47 -58.53
N PHE A 213 -38.19 21.77 -57.63
CA PHE A 213 -39.49 21.14 -57.91
C PHE A 213 -40.70 22.06 -57.67
N THR A 214 -40.58 23.11 -56.86
CA THR A 214 -41.68 24.09 -56.62
C THR A 214 -41.66 25.29 -57.58
N GLY A 215 -40.78 25.30 -58.59
CA GLY A 215 -40.68 26.35 -59.61
C GLY A 215 -41.28 26.00 -60.98
N HIS A 216 -41.98 24.86 -61.11
CA HIS A 216 -42.71 24.43 -62.31
C HIS A 216 -44.15 24.04 -61.95
N ASN A 217 -44.91 24.99 -61.42
CA ASN A 217 -46.38 24.98 -61.40
C ASN A 217 -46.88 26.43 -61.33
N VAL A 218 -46.66 27.17 -62.41
CA VAL A 218 -47.55 28.23 -62.94
C VAL A 218 -47.52 28.10 -64.45
#